data_AF-A0A2E1W3L0-F1
#
_entry.id   AF-A0A2E1W3L0-F1
#
_cell.length_a   1.000
_cell.length_b   1.000
_cell.length_c   1.000
_cell.angle_alpha   90.00
_cell.angle_beta   90.00
_cell.angle_gamma   90.00
#
_symmetry.space_group_name_H-M   'P 1'
#
loop_
_entity.id
_entity.type
_entity.pdbx_description
1 polymer ?
#
loop_
_entity_poly.entity_id
_entity_poly.type
_entity_poly.pdbx_seq_one_letter_code
_entity_poly.pdbx_strand_id
1 'polypeptide(L)' 'VGSAKALHLNSKIGNLAKGMEADITVLDLHSTSAISQRALQANNIWELIFPTIMMGDDRAIKDVFIRGKKWASQLTN' A
#
# COMPACT_ATOMS: atom_id res chain seq x y z
N VAL A 1 -10.62 -6.38 -4.10
CA VAL A 1 -12.06 -6.58 -4.44
C VAL A 1 -13.04 -6.59 -3.25
N GLY A 2 -12.67 -6.15 -2.03
CA GLY A 2 -13.62 -6.01 -0.91
C GLY A 2 -14.44 -4.72 -0.98
N SER A 3 -13.89 -3.63 -0.43
CA SER A 3 -14.58 -2.34 -0.33
C SER A 3 -15.01 -1.76 -1.69
N ALA A 4 -14.21 -1.95 -2.75
CA ALA A 4 -14.58 -1.51 -4.10
C ALA A 4 -15.87 -2.18 -4.61
N LYS A 5 -16.14 -3.44 -4.23
CA LYS A 5 -17.40 -4.13 -4.59
C LYS A 5 -18.57 -3.59 -3.79
N ALA A 6 -18.37 -3.32 -2.50
CA ALA A 6 -19.38 -2.70 -1.65
C ALA A 6 -19.80 -1.30 -2.15
N LEU A 7 -18.87 -0.57 -2.78
CA LEU A 7 -19.13 0.74 -3.41
C LEU A 7 -19.57 0.66 -4.87
N HIS A 8 -19.77 -0.54 -5.45
CA HIS A 8 -20.06 -0.74 -6.87
C HIS A 8 -18.99 -0.15 -7.83
N LEU A 9 -17.75 -0.04 -7.36
CA LEU A 9 -16.59 0.47 -8.11
C LEU A 9 -15.56 -0.63 -8.46
N ASN A 10 -15.91 -1.91 -8.30
CA ASN A 10 -15.01 -3.04 -8.54
C ASN A 10 -14.57 -3.22 -10.00
N SER A 11 -15.23 -2.54 -10.95
CA SER A 11 -14.78 -2.43 -12.35
C SER A 11 -13.77 -1.30 -12.59
N LYS A 12 -13.56 -0.43 -11.59
CA LYS A 12 -12.68 0.75 -11.69
C LYS A 12 -11.46 0.65 -10.77
N ILE A 13 -11.64 0.28 -9.50
CA ILE A 13 -10.58 0.32 -8.48
C ILE A 13 -10.48 -0.98 -7.66
N GLY A 14 -9.38 -1.13 -6.91
CA GLY A 14 -9.22 -2.19 -5.91
C GLY A 14 -8.63 -3.51 -6.43
N ASN A 15 -8.04 -3.48 -7.63
CA ASN A 15 -7.12 -4.50 -8.14
C ASN A 15 -6.17 -3.85 -9.18
N LEU A 16 -4.99 -4.43 -9.37
CA LEU A 16 -4.04 -3.99 -10.39
C LEU A 16 -4.25 -4.81 -11.67
N ALA A 17 -5.15 -4.36 -12.54
CA ALA A 17 -5.45 -5.03 -13.81
C ALA A 17 -5.68 -4.01 -14.94
N LYS A 18 -5.48 -4.46 -16.19
CA LYS A 18 -5.71 -3.62 -17.38
C LYS A 18 -7.16 -3.12 -17.41
N GLY A 19 -7.33 -1.82 -17.68
CA GLY A 19 -8.65 -1.16 -17.74
C GLY A 19 -9.13 -0.60 -16.39
N MET A 20 -8.42 -0.88 -15.30
CA MET A 20 -8.69 -0.28 -13.99
C MET A 20 -7.92 1.03 -13.81
N GLU A 21 -8.41 1.89 -12.94
CA GLU A 21 -7.74 3.13 -12.55
C GLU A 21 -6.46 2.80 -11.77
N ALA A 22 -5.39 3.54 -12.07
CA ALA A 22 -4.09 3.37 -11.44
C ALA A 22 -4.01 4.14 -10.12
N ASP A 23 -4.89 3.76 -9.18
CA ASP A 23 -4.89 4.22 -7.79
C ASP A 23 -4.11 3.23 -6.94
N ILE A 24 -2.90 3.60 -6.54
CA ILE A 24 -1.90 2.67 -6.01
C ILE A 24 -1.20 3.29 -4.81
N THR A 25 -1.03 2.51 -3.75
CA THR A 25 -0.18 2.85 -2.61
C THR A 25 1.07 1.98 -2.66
N VAL A 26 2.25 2.60 -2.57
CA VAL A 26 3.53 1.92 -2.44
C VAL A 26 3.86 1.84 -0.96
N LEU A 27 4.12 0.63 -0.48
CA LEU A 27 4.45 0.38 0.93
C LEU A 27 5.96 0.20 1.12
N ASP A 28 6.49 0.78 2.21
CA ASP A 28 7.80 0.43 2.74
C ASP A 28 7.65 -0.64 3.83
N LEU A 29 8.06 -1.86 3.50
CA LEU A 29 8.02 -3.01 4.43
C LEU A 29 9.17 -2.99 5.44
N HIS A 30 9.97 -1.92 5.47
CA HIS A 30 11.01 -1.65 6.45
C HIS A 30 10.84 -0.27 7.12
N SER A 31 9.61 0.25 7.16
CA SER A 31 9.28 1.61 7.61
C SER A 31 9.68 1.97 9.04
N THR A 32 9.93 0.97 9.90
CA THR A 32 10.47 1.15 11.24
C THR A 32 11.48 0.04 11.55
N SER A 33 12.34 0.23 12.55
CA SER A 33 13.29 -0.79 12.99
C SER A 33 12.60 -2.09 13.42
N ALA A 34 11.47 -2.00 14.12
CA ALA A 34 10.70 -3.18 14.57
C ALA A 34 10.05 -3.93 13.40
N ILE A 35 9.51 -3.20 12.41
CA ILE A 35 8.96 -3.80 11.20
C ILE A 35 10.07 -4.45 10.38
N SER A 36 11.20 -3.75 10.19
CA SER A 36 12.35 -4.26 9.45
C SER A 36 12.95 -5.52 10.09
N GLN A 37 13.11 -5.55 11.41
CA GLN A 37 13.60 -6.73 12.12
C GLN A 37 12.74 -7.97 11.85
N ARG A 38 11.40 -7.82 11.85
CA ARG A 38 10.48 -8.94 11.57
C ARG A 38 10.44 -9.31 10.09
N ALA A 39 10.45 -8.31 9.20
CA ALA A 39 10.48 -8.50 7.75
C ALA A 39 11.72 -9.29 7.29
N LEU A 40 12.88 -9.03 7.89
CA LEU A 40 14.14 -9.74 7.58
C LEU A 40 14.11 -11.24 7.92
N GLN A 41 13.19 -11.68 8.78
CA GLN A 41 13.03 -13.10 9.14
C GLN A 41 11.91 -13.80 8.36
N ALA A 42 11.24 -13.09 7.45
CA ALA A 42 10.12 -13.62 6.69
C ALA A 42 10.59 -14.59 5.60
N ASN A 43 9.91 -15.75 5.52
CA ASN A 43 10.20 -16.77 4.51
C ASN A 43 9.25 -16.69 3.30
N ASN A 44 8.20 -15.87 3.39
CA ASN A 44 7.21 -15.68 2.34
C ASN A 44 6.58 -14.28 2.42
N ILE A 45 5.80 -13.92 1.38
CA ILE A 45 5.18 -12.60 1.26
C ILE A 45 4.18 -12.29 2.38
N TRP A 46 3.51 -13.30 2.94
CA TRP A 46 2.55 -13.10 4.02
C TRP A 46 3.25 -12.78 5.34
N GLU A 47 4.32 -13.50 5.65
CA GLU A 47 5.21 -13.19 6.78
C GLU A 47 5.87 -11.82 6.60
N LEU A 48 6.18 -11.42 5.35
CA LEU A 48 6.79 -10.13 5.06
C LEU A 48 5.82 -8.95 5.30
N ILE A 49 4.55 -9.09 4.92
CA ILE A 49 3.55 -8.02 5.05
C ILE A 49 2.93 -7.94 6.46
N PHE A 50 2.88 -9.06 7.18
CA PHE A 50 2.21 -9.16 8.48
C PHE A 50 2.68 -8.14 9.53
N PRO A 51 4.00 -7.85 9.69
CA PRO A 51 4.48 -6.80 10.59
C PRO A 51 3.89 -5.42 10.28
N THR A 52 3.74 -5.09 9.00
CA THR A 52 3.15 -3.82 8.55
C THR A 52 1.65 -3.76 8.86
N ILE A 53 0.93 -4.88 8.76
CA ILE A 53 -0.50 -4.94 9.14
C ILE A 53 -0.68 -4.71 10.64
N MET A 54 0.19 -5.29 11.47
CA MET A 54 0.05 -5.23 12.94
C MET A 54 0.57 -3.94 13.56
N MET A 55 1.61 -3.33 12.99
CA MET A 55 2.37 -2.23 13.60
C MET A 55 2.57 -1.02 12.69
N GLY A 56 2.09 -1.07 11.45
CA GLY A 56 2.31 -0.01 10.47
C GLY A 56 1.59 1.27 10.83
N ASP A 57 2.22 2.40 10.49
CA ASP A 57 1.66 3.74 10.52
C ASP A 57 1.94 4.47 9.20
N ASP A 58 1.78 5.79 9.19
CA ASP A 58 1.96 6.64 8.00
C ASP A 58 3.35 6.52 7.37
N ARG A 59 4.39 6.17 8.16
CA ARG A 59 5.74 5.94 7.64
C ARG A 59 5.83 4.73 6.71
N ALA A 60 4.89 3.79 6.80
CA ALA A 60 4.79 2.66 5.87
C ALA A 60 4.32 3.09 4.47
N ILE A 61 3.76 4.29 4.32
CA ILE A 61 3.33 4.81 3.02
C ILE A 61 4.51 5.51 2.34
N LYS A 62 5.14 4.81 1.40
CA LYS A 62 6.28 5.35 0.65
C LYS A 62 5.85 6.36 -0.41
N ASP A 63 4.82 6.01 -1.17
CA ASP A 63 4.27 6.84 -2.24
C ASP A 63 2.79 6.51 -2.45
N VAL A 64 2.03 7.48 -2.95
CA VAL A 64 0.64 7.31 -3.37
C VAL A 64 0.52 7.78 -4.82
N PHE A 65 -0.23 7.05 -5.63
CA PHE A 65 -0.55 7.40 -7.01
C PHE A 65 -2.06 7.48 -7.14
N ILE A 66 -2.54 8.53 -7.79
CA ILE A 66 -3.96 8.76 -8.09
C ILE A 66 -4.08 8.92 -9.61
N ARG A 67 -4.87 8.05 -10.25
CA ARG A 67 -5.04 7.99 -11.71
C ARG A 67 -3.70 7.95 -12.46
N GLY A 68 -2.75 7.19 -11.93
CA GLY A 68 -1.41 7.01 -12.52
C GLY A 68 -0.44 8.19 -12.32
N LYS A 69 -0.85 9.23 -11.60
CA LYS A 69 0.04 10.35 -11.23
C LYS A 69 0.49 10.20 -9.79
N LYS A 70 1.80 10.33 -9.56
CA LYS A 70 2.34 10.39 -8.21
C LYS A 70 1.70 11.57 -7.48
N TRP A 71 1.09 11.29 -6.34
CA TRP A 71 0.60 12.30 -5.42
C TRP A 71 1.83 12.95 -4.78
N ALA A 72 2.18 14.15 -5.24
CA ALA A 72 3.09 15.01 -4.50
C ALA A 72 2.29 15.57 -3.33
N SER A 73 2.61 15.19 -2.09
CA SER A 73 2.03 15.90 -0.95
C SER A 73 2.43 17.37 -1.08
N GLN A 74 1.45 18.25 -1.15
CA GLN A 74 1.67 19.68 -0.92
C GLN A 74 1.96 19.94 0.57
N LEU A 75 2.96 19.25 1.14
CA LEU A 75 3.52 19.52 2.46
C LEU A 75 4.90 20.17 2.33
N THR A 76 4.99 21.15 1.43
CA THR A 76 5.97 22.24 1.49
C THR A 76 5.19 23.54 1.42
N ASN A 77 4.81 24.03 2.60
CA ASN A 77 4.69 25.43 2.98
C ASN A 77 4.99 25.50 4.48
#